data_AF-A0A4U1J838-F1
#
_entry.id   AF-A0A4U1J838-F1
#
_cell.length_a   1.000
_cell.length_b   1.000
_cell.length_c   1.000
_cell.angle_alpha   90.00
_cell.angle_beta   90.00
_cell.angle_gamma   90.00
#
_symmetry.space_group_name_H-M   'P 1'
#
loop_
_entity.id
_entity.type
_entity.pdbx_description
1 polymer ?
#
loop_
_entity_poly.entity_id
_entity_poly.type
_entity_poly.pdbx_seq_one_letter_code
_entity_poly.pdbx_strand_id
1 'polypeptide(L)'
;MSDHPPENPFERFDLDPKEGPRAITERLRELAEDAGESERASIRAAWEELTLHPLRRLRAAIGARPRHPALDRSGPAQAPPKMRKSPAAEPVGLADLAPRPSVALALATFLSRGAERGPRSVLSLDEDPVLAAEAAPTSPERKR
;
A
#
# COMPACT_ATOMS: atom_id res chain seq x y z
N MET A 1 -1.51 -6.75 28.90
CA MET A 1 -0.33 -6.17 28.24
C MET A 1 -0.83 -5.54 26.95
N SER A 2 -1.03 -4.23 26.95
CA SER A 2 -1.47 -3.52 25.76
C SER A 2 -0.27 -3.42 24.83
N ASP A 3 -0.29 -4.20 23.76
CA ASP A 3 0.68 -4.15 22.67
C ASP A 3 0.39 -2.86 21.86
N HIS A 4 0.81 -1.71 22.38
CA HIS A 4 0.82 -0.49 21.59
C HIS A 4 1.95 -0.65 20.58
N PRO A 5 1.67 -0.57 19.27
CA PRO A 5 2.71 -0.66 18.26
C PRO A 5 3.78 0.40 18.56
N PRO A 6 5.07 0.11 18.30
CA PRO A 6 6.15 1.06 18.56
C PRO A 6 5.81 2.40 17.91
N GLU A 7 5.69 3.43 18.73
CA GLU A 7 5.23 4.74 18.32
C GLU A 7 6.21 5.34 17.30
N ASN A 8 5.67 5.82 16.19
CA ASN A 8 6.48 6.32 15.09
C ASN A 8 7.25 7.57 15.54
N PRO A 9 8.58 7.63 15.36
CA PRO A 9 9.37 8.78 15.78
C PRO A 9 8.94 10.10 15.10
N PHE A 10 8.39 10.06 13.89
CA PHE A 10 7.82 11.24 13.24
C PHE A 10 6.58 11.77 13.97
N GLU A 11 5.75 10.87 14.50
CA GLU A 11 4.53 11.28 15.21
C GLU A 11 4.84 11.75 16.62
N ARG A 12 5.76 11.06 17.31
CA ARG A 12 6.15 11.35 18.69
C ARG A 12 6.81 12.72 18.84
N PHE A 13 7.66 13.11 17.89
CA PHE A 13 8.41 14.37 17.93
C PHE A 13 7.87 15.43 16.97
N ASP A 14 6.68 15.21 16.40
CA ASP A 14 6.03 16.12 15.44
C ASP A 14 6.94 16.55 14.27
N LEU A 15 7.64 15.58 13.68
CA LEU A 15 8.54 15.79 12.55
C LEU A 15 7.82 15.54 11.23
N ASP A 16 8.13 16.32 10.19
CA ASP A 16 7.61 16.08 8.85
C ASP A 16 8.38 14.91 8.16
N PRO A 17 7.69 13.83 7.75
CA PRO A 17 8.31 12.72 7.02
C PRO A 17 8.98 13.10 5.69
N LYS A 18 8.61 14.26 5.12
CA LYS A 18 9.17 14.78 3.87
C LYS A 18 10.48 15.53 4.08
N GLU A 19 10.83 15.86 5.32
CA GLU A 19 12.05 16.60 5.62
C GLU A 19 13.31 15.74 5.45
N GLY A 20 14.38 16.41 5.05
CA GLY A 20 15.71 15.79 4.94
C GLY A 20 16.38 15.60 6.30
N PRO A 21 17.45 14.79 6.37
CA PRO A 21 18.13 14.48 7.64
C PRO A 21 18.71 15.71 8.34
N ARG A 22 19.06 16.77 7.59
CA ARG A 22 19.52 18.05 8.15
C ARG A 22 18.41 18.77 8.92
N ALA A 23 17.22 18.89 8.33
CA ALA A 23 16.06 19.53 8.97
C ALA A 23 15.62 18.73 10.21
N ILE A 24 15.57 17.40 10.10
CA ILE A 24 15.29 16.51 11.24
C ILE A 24 16.29 16.72 12.38
N THR A 25 17.58 16.91 12.07
CA THR A 25 18.61 17.14 13.11
C THR A 25 18.41 18.47 13.84
N GLU A 26 18.12 19.56 13.11
CA GLU A 26 17.85 20.85 13.74
C GLU A 26 16.61 20.77 14.64
N ARG A 27 15.51 20.14 14.17
CA ARG A 27 14.29 19.97 14.97
C ARG A 27 14.52 19.16 16.24
N LEU A 28 15.21 18.03 16.14
CA LEU A 28 15.51 17.20 17.31
C LEU A 28 16.49 17.88 18.26
N ARG A 29 17.38 18.75 17.75
CA ARG A 29 18.24 19.57 18.59
C ARG A 29 17.44 20.60 19.39
N GLU A 30 16.53 21.33 18.74
CA GLU A 30 15.61 22.27 19.41
C GLU A 30 14.86 21.56 20.55
N LEU A 31 14.31 20.37 20.27
CA LEU A 31 13.61 19.57 21.29
C LEU A 31 14.53 19.08 22.42
N ALA A 32 15.80 18.77 22.12
CA ALA A 32 16.75 18.30 23.13
C ALA A 32 17.21 19.40 24.10
N GLU A 33 17.20 20.66 23.67
CA GLU A 33 17.60 21.81 24.49
C GLU A 33 16.60 22.04 25.65
N ASP A 34 15.31 21.86 25.39
CA ASP A 34 14.24 21.99 26.40
C ASP A 34 13.95 20.69 27.17
N ALA A 35 14.47 19.55 26.69
CA ALA A 35 14.19 18.23 27.27
C ALA A 35 15.03 17.90 28.52
N GLY A 36 14.40 17.14 29.44
CA GLY A 36 15.07 16.50 30.57
C GLY A 36 15.94 15.30 30.15
N GLU A 37 16.77 14.78 31.06
CA GLU A 37 17.76 13.73 30.74
C GLU A 37 17.15 12.45 30.14
N SER A 38 16.02 11.99 30.69
CA SER A 38 15.31 10.81 30.17
C SER A 38 14.74 11.02 28.76
N GLU A 39 14.32 12.24 28.46
CA GLU A 39 13.73 12.60 27.18
C GLU A 39 14.81 12.83 26.11
N ARG A 40 15.95 13.43 26.48
CA ARG A 40 17.14 13.51 25.62
C ARG A 40 17.63 12.14 25.15
N ALA A 41 17.58 11.13 26.00
CA ALA A 41 17.92 9.77 25.59
C ALA A 41 16.97 9.25 24.49
N SER A 42 15.67 9.54 24.61
CA SER A 42 14.69 9.17 23.60
C SER A 42 14.85 9.95 22.30
N ILE A 43 15.18 11.24 22.38
CA ILE A 43 15.47 12.10 21.24
C ILE A 43 16.73 11.62 20.51
N ARG A 44 17.77 11.23 21.25
CA ARG A 44 18.99 10.65 20.68
C ARG A 44 18.72 9.35 19.93
N ALA A 45 17.94 8.44 20.52
CA ALA A 45 17.55 7.19 19.87
C ALA A 45 16.77 7.44 18.57
N ALA A 46 15.83 8.40 18.57
CA ALA A 46 15.09 8.79 17.37
C ALA A 46 15.99 9.46 16.32
N TRP A 47 16.94 10.29 16.75
CA TRP A 47 17.92 10.91 15.85
C TRP A 47 18.77 9.85 15.15
N GLU A 48 19.27 8.85 15.88
CA GLU A 48 20.04 7.74 15.31
C GLU A 48 19.20 6.96 14.29
N GLU A 49 17.96 6.62 14.64
CA GLU A 49 17.06 5.88 13.75
C GLU A 49 16.74 6.64 12.46
N LEU A 50 16.52 7.96 12.55
CA LEU A 50 16.10 8.78 11.42
C LEU A 50 17.26 9.29 10.57
N THR A 51 18.45 9.47 11.13
CA THR A 51 19.59 10.06 10.40
C THR A 51 20.64 9.04 9.97
N LEU A 52 20.89 7.98 10.75
CA LEU A 52 21.91 6.96 10.43
C LEU A 52 21.39 5.78 9.61
N HIS A 53 20.07 5.58 9.55
CA HIS A 53 19.47 4.42 8.90
C HIS A 53 18.42 4.81 7.84
N PRO A 54 18.83 5.09 6.58
CA PRO A 54 17.93 5.60 5.55
C PRO A 54 16.70 4.72 5.28
N LEU A 55 16.85 3.39 5.32
CA LEU A 55 15.73 2.46 5.13
C LEU A 55 14.75 2.47 6.33
N ARG A 56 15.25 2.63 7.56
CA ARG A 56 14.39 2.75 8.75
C ARG A 56 13.63 4.07 8.72
N ARG A 57 14.31 5.16 8.36
CA ARG A 57 13.67 6.45 8.10
C ARG A 57 12.55 6.32 7.07
N LEU A 58 12.80 5.68 5.92
CA LEU A 58 11.76 5.52 4.89
C LEU A 58 10.57 4.71 5.40
N ARG A 59 10.79 3.61 6.13
CA ARG A 59 9.72 2.80 6.72
C ARG A 59 8.90 3.60 7.73
N ALA A 60 9.58 4.34 8.60
CA ALA A 60 8.93 5.24 9.55
C ALA A 60 8.16 6.36 8.81
N ALA A 61 8.71 6.94 7.75
CA ALA A 61 8.05 7.98 6.98
C ALA A 61 6.79 7.48 6.28
N ILE A 62 6.80 6.26 5.73
CA ILE A 62 5.61 5.62 5.13
C ILE A 62 4.57 5.30 6.19
N GLY A 63 4.99 4.86 7.37
CA GLY A 63 4.11 4.56 8.49
C GLY A 63 3.56 5.79 9.22
N ALA A 64 4.07 6.99 8.92
CA ALA A 64 3.62 8.22 9.56
C ALA A 64 2.29 8.66 8.96
N ARG A 65 1.31 8.96 9.80
CA ARG A 65 0.02 9.47 9.33
C ARG A 65 0.21 10.83 8.66
N PRO A 66 -0.37 11.04 7.46
CA PRO A 66 -0.35 12.37 6.84
C PRO A 66 -1.13 13.35 7.73
N ARG A 67 -0.40 14.30 8.35
CA ARG A 67 -0.98 15.42 9.12
C ARG A 67 -1.56 16.47 8.16
N HIS A 68 -2.59 16.09 7.40
CA HIS A 68 -3.41 17.05 6.68
C HIS A 68 -4.52 17.50 7.63
N PRO A 69 -4.78 18.81 7.82
CA PRO A 69 -5.83 19.29 8.73
C PRO A 69 -7.22 18.75 8.38
N ALA A 70 -7.45 18.32 7.12
CA ALA A 70 -8.70 17.65 6.71
C ALA A 70 -8.77 16.14 7.04
N LEU A 71 -7.66 15.50 7.39
CA LEU A 71 -7.57 14.08 7.77
C LEU A 71 -7.35 13.88 9.27
N ASP A 72 -7.00 14.95 9.98
CA ASP A 72 -6.82 14.95 11.43
C ASP A 72 -8.19 14.77 12.12
N ARG A 73 -8.48 13.52 12.51
CA ARG A 73 -9.75 13.14 13.17
C ARG A 73 -9.85 13.62 14.62
N SER A 74 -8.99 14.55 15.05
CA SER A 74 -9.05 15.18 16.37
C SER A 74 -10.11 16.31 16.45
N GLY A 75 -10.71 16.72 15.32
CA GLY A 75 -11.88 17.61 15.31
C GLY A 75 -13.20 16.87 15.57
N PRO A 76 -14.30 17.57 15.99
CA PRO A 76 -15.58 16.95 16.27
C PRO A 76 -16.00 16.10 15.07
N ALA A 77 -16.25 14.81 15.32
CA ALA A 77 -16.45 13.75 14.34
C ALA A 77 -17.02 14.27 13.01
N GLN A 78 -16.14 14.61 12.07
CA GLN A 78 -16.58 14.89 10.71
C GLN A 78 -17.16 13.59 10.21
N ALA A 79 -18.49 13.58 10.05
CA ALA A 79 -19.19 12.44 9.51
C ALA A 79 -18.48 12.00 8.23
N PRO A 80 -18.20 10.69 8.05
CA PRO A 80 -17.52 10.22 6.87
C PRO A 80 -18.25 10.75 5.63
N PRO A 81 -17.51 11.14 4.56
CA PRO A 81 -18.14 11.62 3.35
C PRO A 81 -19.19 10.60 2.93
N LYS A 82 -20.46 11.04 2.84
CA LYS A 82 -21.56 10.17 2.44
C LYS A 82 -21.16 9.57 1.09
N MET A 83 -20.92 8.25 1.06
CA MET A 83 -20.74 7.53 -0.19
C MET A 83 -21.96 7.86 -1.05
N ARG A 84 -21.75 8.68 -2.08
CA ARG A 84 -22.74 8.81 -3.14
C ARG A 84 -22.92 7.39 -3.67
N LYS A 85 -24.15 6.87 -3.62
CA LYS A 85 -24.51 5.63 -4.32
C LYS A 85 -24.08 5.86 -5.75
N SER A 86 -22.99 5.24 -6.16
CA SER A 86 -22.64 5.18 -7.57
C SER A 86 -23.87 4.63 -8.28
N PRO A 87 -24.35 5.26 -9.37
CA PRO A 87 -25.36 4.62 -10.20
C PRO A 87 -24.86 3.21 -10.52
N ALA A 88 -25.77 2.24 -10.56
CA ALA A 88 -25.44 0.84 -10.86
C ALA A 88 -24.43 0.81 -12.01
N ALA A 89 -23.21 0.39 -11.71
CA ALA A 89 -22.12 0.45 -12.66
C ALA A 89 -22.56 -0.36 -13.88
N GLU A 90 -22.64 0.30 -15.04
CA GLU A 90 -22.77 -0.45 -16.28
C GLU A 90 -21.59 -1.42 -16.36
N PRO A 91 -21.81 -2.65 -16.85
CA PRO A 91 -20.75 -3.64 -16.91
C PRO A 91 -19.62 -3.09 -17.77
N VAL A 92 -18.51 -2.74 -17.13
CA VAL A 92 -17.30 -2.25 -17.81
C VAL A 92 -16.84 -3.34 -18.76
N GLY A 93 -16.95 -3.08 -20.05
CA GLY A 93 -16.52 -3.98 -21.09
C GLY A 93 -15.02 -3.84 -21.35
N LEU A 94 -14.43 -4.84 -22.01
CA LEU A 94 -13.04 -4.75 -22.47
C LEU A 94 -12.79 -3.54 -23.38
N ALA A 95 -13.83 -3.02 -24.05
CA ALA A 95 -13.77 -1.83 -24.89
C ALA A 95 -13.58 -0.53 -24.10
N ASP A 96 -13.97 -0.51 -22.82
CA ASP A 96 -13.87 0.67 -21.95
C ASP A 96 -12.47 0.80 -21.31
N LEU A 97 -11.65 -0.24 -21.43
CA LEU A 97 -10.28 -0.24 -20.93
C LEU A 97 -9.34 0.31 -22.00
N ALA A 98 -8.69 1.44 -21.74
CA ALA A 98 -7.61 1.93 -22.59
C ALA A 98 -6.37 1.03 -22.42
N PRO A 99 -5.98 0.21 -23.42
CA PRO A 99 -4.85 -0.69 -23.26
C PRO A 99 -3.54 0.09 -23.19
N ARG A 100 -2.62 -0.35 -22.33
CA ARG A 100 -1.23 0.13 -22.36
C ARG A 100 -0.62 -0.19 -23.74
N PRO A 101 0.30 0.64 -24.27
CA PRO A 101 0.80 0.49 -25.64
C PRO A 101 1.43 -0.89 -25.93
N SER A 102 2.10 -1.51 -24.95
CA SER A 102 2.63 -2.87 -25.09
C SER A 102 1.52 -3.93 -25.23
N VAL A 103 0.41 -3.75 -24.53
CA VAL A 103 -0.76 -4.64 -24.57
C VAL A 103 -1.52 -4.44 -25.89
N ALA A 104 -1.68 -3.19 -26.33
CA ALA A 104 -2.30 -2.87 -27.61
C ALA A 104 -1.55 -3.52 -28.78
N LEU A 105 -0.22 -3.47 -28.77
CA LEU A 105 0.63 -4.10 -29.79
C LEU A 105 0.48 -5.64 -29.79
N ALA A 106 0.46 -6.25 -28.61
CA ALA A 106 0.28 -7.70 -28.47
C ALA A 106 -1.11 -8.14 -28.94
N LEU A 107 -2.17 -7.41 -28.58
CA LEU A 107 -3.54 -7.66 -29.03
C LEU A 107 -3.69 -7.48 -30.55
N ALA A 108 -3.15 -6.41 -31.11
CA ALA A 108 -3.18 -6.18 -32.56
C ALA A 108 -2.48 -7.31 -33.33
N THR A 109 -1.33 -7.77 -32.84
CA THR A 109 -0.59 -8.90 -33.43
C THR A 109 -1.38 -10.20 -33.31
N PHE A 110 -1.99 -10.46 -32.16
CA PHE A 110 -2.80 -11.65 -31.92
C PHE A 110 -4.05 -11.70 -32.80
N LEU A 111 -4.80 -10.59 -32.88
CA LEU A 111 -6.01 -10.48 -33.69
C LEU A 111 -5.71 -10.56 -35.18
N SER A 112 -4.64 -9.93 -35.65
CA SER A 112 -4.19 -10.02 -37.05
C SER A 112 -3.80 -11.46 -37.44
N ARG A 113 -3.29 -12.24 -36.48
CA ARG A 113 -2.95 -13.66 -36.67
C ARG A 113 -4.16 -14.59 -36.58
N GLY A 114 -5.25 -14.15 -35.96
CA GLY A 114 -6.50 -14.88 -35.82
C GLY A 114 -7.41 -14.81 -37.05
N ALA A 115 -7.30 -13.77 -37.87
CA ALA A 115 -8.14 -13.61 -39.07
C ALA A 115 -7.94 -14.71 -40.14
N GLU A 116 -6.77 -15.36 -40.16
CA GLU A 116 -6.41 -16.44 -41.11
C GLU A 116 -6.80 -17.85 -40.61
N ARG A 117 -7.27 -17.99 -39.37
CA ARG A 117 -7.69 -19.29 -38.79
C ARG A 117 -9.13 -19.15 -38.33
N GLY A 118 -10.03 -19.91 -38.96
CA GLY A 118 -11.45 -19.97 -38.63
C GLY A 118 -11.73 -20.12 -37.13
N PRO A 119 -12.98 -19.85 -36.68
CA PRO A 119 -13.30 -19.61 -35.29
C PRO A 119 -12.79 -20.77 -34.42
N ARG A 120 -11.82 -20.46 -33.56
CA ARG A 120 -11.40 -21.41 -32.53
C ARG A 120 -12.54 -21.53 -31.54
N SER A 121 -13.10 -22.73 -31.45
CA SER A 121 -13.99 -23.10 -30.35
C SER A 121 -13.22 -22.90 -29.06
N VAL A 122 -13.57 -21.87 -28.31
CA VAL A 122 -13.14 -21.74 -26.92
C VAL A 122 -13.87 -22.84 -26.14
N LEU A 123 -13.12 -23.63 -25.38
CA LEU A 123 -13.71 -24.58 -24.44
C LEU A 123 -14.57 -23.79 -23.44
N SER A 124 -15.70 -24.37 -23.04
CA SER A 124 -16.51 -23.79 -21.97
C SER A 124 -15.66 -23.64 -20.71
N LEU A 125 -15.97 -22.66 -19.86
CA LEU A 125 -15.23 -22.42 -18.61
C LEU A 125 -15.21 -23.67 -17.71
N ASP A 126 -16.24 -24.53 -17.81
CA ASP A 126 -16.35 -25.84 -17.13
C ASP A 126 -15.39 -26.91 -17.67
N GLU A 127 -14.80 -26.72 -18.85
CA GLU A 127 -13.88 -27.66 -19.51
C GLU A 127 -12.41 -27.19 -19.48
N ASP A 128 -12.08 -26.19 -18.64
CA ASP A 128 -10.71 -25.72 -18.49
C ASP A 128 -9.89 -26.68 -17.60
N PRO A 129 -8.89 -27.40 -18.14
CA PRO A 129 -8.09 -28.34 -17.38
C PRO A 129 -7.24 -27.67 -16.28
N VAL A 130 -6.99 -26.35 -16.38
CA VAL A 130 -6.27 -25.59 -15.36
C VAL A 130 -7.15 -25.37 -14.12
N LEU A 131 -8.45 -25.13 -14.31
CA LEU A 131 -9.41 -24.96 -13.23
C LEU A 131 -9.84 -26.31 -12.63
N ALA A 132 -9.90 -27.37 -13.43
CA ALA A 132 -10.20 -28.71 -12.95
C ALA A 132 -9.10 -29.27 -12.02
N ALA A 133 -7.85 -28.84 -12.18
CA ALA A 133 -6.72 -29.30 -11.38
C ALA A 133 -6.73 -28.79 -9.92
N GLU A 134 -7.44 -27.68 -9.63
CA GLU A 134 -7.55 -27.15 -8.26
C GLU A 134 -8.59 -27.91 -7.40
N ALA A 135 -9.48 -28.69 -8.00
CA ALA A 135 -10.60 -29.33 -7.31
C ALA A 135 -10.31 -30.72 -6.72
N ALA A 136 -9.08 -31.23 -6.77
CA ALA A 136 -8.75 -32.53 -6.21
C ALA A 136 -8.45 -32.43 -4.70
N PRO A 137 -9.28 -32.99 -3.79
CA PRO A 137 -8.99 -32.98 -2.37
C PRO A 137 -7.83 -33.93 -2.04
N THR A 138 -6.79 -33.40 -1.41
CA THR A 138 -5.69 -34.17 -0.82
C THR A 138 -6.24 -35.04 0.31
N SER A 139 -6.36 -36.35 0.07
CA SER A 139 -6.70 -37.33 1.09
C SER A 139 -5.41 -37.88 1.72
N PRO A 140 -5.16 -37.70 3.04
CA PRO A 140 -3.97 -38.26 3.68
C PRO A 140 -4.23 -39.72 4.09
N GLU A 141 -3.70 -40.69 3.34
CA GLU A 141 -3.71 -42.09 3.72
C GLU A 141 -2.67 -42.34 4.83
N ARG A 142 -3.16 -42.51 6.07
CA ARG A 142 -2.42 -43.14 7.18
C ARG A 142 -2.05 -44.56 6.79
N LYS A 143 -0.76 -44.93 6.88
CA LYS A 143 -0.37 -46.33 7.11
C LYS A 143 0.59 -46.44 8.29
N ARG A 144 0.25 -47.44 9.11
CA ARG A 144 0.90 -47.91 10.33
C ARG A 144 2.25 -48.55 10.06
#